data_AF-A0A178MTW7-F1
#
_entry.id   AF-A0A178MTW7-F1
#
_cell.length_a   1.000
_cell.length_b   1.000
_cell.length_c   1.000
_cell.angle_alpha   90.00
_cell.angle_beta   90.00
_cell.angle_gamma   90.00
#
_symmetry.space_group_name_H-M   'P 1'
#
loop_
_entity.id
_entity.type
_entity.pdbx_description
1 polymer ?
#
loop_
_entity_poly.entity_id
_entity_poly.type
_entity_poly.pdbx_seq_one_letter_code
_entity_poly.pdbx_strand_id
1 'polypeptide(L)'
;MNMGKTWEKAGWTLAALAWANVVTVAVLYMLYPGYIDHGEPAISAMIWKMLGGAKAYYPLESAERITNIYGPVAYLWHMWPLALFGGSITASKVAACLGAVLMTPALFLLARKAGPVAGWTLAFLTGIYTIVIAFPVVIRPDAILFLLIAFAVFAVARAGDWRWKASLILGLAAGLAVNIKLHAAIYLLPVGLYHLAAGNWRHLPMMAVAAMAAAVAFFLLPTFPLMDYLAWLGPISAKENNWMLGWYWEVALYYFPFLFLALGRRRPLDLAEKIYLGAYGLCILVTLFPATKVGGGSHYFLPFLPLAADLIRRLSADSPNGRQKIAVTVFALFALAGSFQAERRFFKKLEWAKSREVVAEISAVLDRYKDKRVQMTVGRVDTDLGTQLSYHYYSWRNLPVFRGNPYTMDAGIMMELTKLGVPFPDEAIRRIETCHTQVWLVPKDGEPMNLTGYYNQQVFPEAARAAFFAHHTKVSSGAFYDIWECRP
;
A
#
# COMPACT_ATOMS: atom_id res chain seq x y z
N MET A 1 -38.24 -19.73 19.69
CA MET A 1 -36.91 -19.61 19.05
C MET A 1 -36.14 -18.48 19.74
N ASN A 2 -34.93 -18.71 20.26
CA ASN A 2 -34.22 -17.72 21.08
C ASN A 2 -33.63 -16.59 20.19
N MET A 3 -34.31 -15.43 20.13
CA MET A 3 -33.97 -14.30 19.24
C MET A 3 -32.50 -13.87 19.33
N GLY A 4 -31.87 -13.97 20.50
CA GLY A 4 -30.45 -13.63 20.69
C GLY A 4 -29.51 -14.51 19.87
N LYS A 5 -29.74 -15.83 19.85
CA LYS A 5 -28.92 -16.78 19.08
C LYS A 5 -29.06 -16.56 17.57
N THR A 6 -30.23 -16.13 17.11
CA THR A 6 -30.46 -15.80 15.70
C THR A 6 -29.67 -14.56 15.28
N TRP A 7 -29.65 -13.51 16.13
CA TRP A 7 -28.89 -12.29 15.87
C TRP A 7 -27.37 -12.53 15.84
N GLU A 8 -26.84 -13.35 16.75
CA GLU A 8 -25.42 -13.72 16.74
C GLU A 8 -25.03 -14.48 15.48
N LYS A 9 -25.85 -15.47 15.07
CA LYS A 9 -25.65 -16.21 13.83
C LYS A 9 -25.63 -15.29 12.60
N ALA A 10 -26.55 -14.32 12.53
CA ALA A 10 -26.58 -13.37 11.43
C ALA A 10 -25.28 -12.56 11.30
N GLY A 11 -24.71 -12.11 12.43
CA GLY A 11 -23.43 -11.41 12.44
C GLY A 11 -22.28 -12.26 11.90
N TRP A 12 -22.22 -13.54 12.31
CA TRP A 12 -21.22 -14.48 11.79
C TRP A 12 -21.39 -14.79 10.31
N THR A 13 -22.63 -14.98 9.85
CA THR A 13 -22.92 -15.18 8.42
C THR A 13 -22.46 -13.97 7.60
N LEU A 14 -22.77 -12.75 8.04
CA LEU A 14 -22.33 -11.53 7.34
C LEU A 14 -20.81 -11.40 7.32
N ALA A 15 -20.12 -11.71 8.42
CA ALA A 15 -18.66 -11.69 8.45
C ALA A 15 -18.05 -12.70 7.46
N ALA A 16 -18.61 -13.91 7.39
CA ALA A 16 -18.16 -14.94 6.45
C ALA A 16 -18.39 -14.53 4.99
N LEU A 17 -19.56 -13.95 4.69
CA LEU A 17 -19.86 -13.42 3.35
C LEU A 17 -18.95 -12.25 2.98
N ALA A 18 -18.69 -11.33 3.90
CA ALA A 18 -17.77 -10.21 3.69
C ALA A 18 -16.35 -10.71 3.39
N TRP A 19 -15.88 -11.74 4.11
CA TRP A 19 -14.58 -12.34 3.83
C TRP A 19 -14.53 -13.06 2.48
N ALA A 20 -15.55 -13.86 2.15
CA ALA A 20 -15.65 -14.54 0.85
C ALA A 20 -15.65 -13.54 -0.32
N ASN A 21 -16.30 -12.39 -0.12
CA ASN A 21 -16.26 -11.27 -1.06
C ASN A 21 -14.83 -10.71 -1.22
N VAL A 22 -14.10 -10.45 -0.11
CA VAL A 22 -12.70 -10.01 -0.17
C VAL A 22 -11.81 -11.01 -0.91
N VAL A 23 -11.99 -12.32 -0.66
CA VAL A 23 -11.28 -13.38 -1.40
C VAL A 23 -11.59 -13.29 -2.90
N THR A 24 -12.85 -13.08 -3.25
CA THR A 24 -13.28 -12.97 -4.65
C THR A 24 -12.65 -11.76 -5.34
N VAL A 25 -12.68 -10.58 -4.69
CA VAL A 25 -12.03 -9.36 -5.20
C VAL A 25 -10.53 -9.57 -5.39
N ALA A 26 -9.85 -10.16 -4.39
CA ALA A 26 -8.43 -10.42 -4.45
C ALA A 26 -8.07 -11.37 -5.59
N VAL A 27 -8.80 -12.47 -5.78
CA VAL A 27 -8.58 -13.42 -6.88
C VAL A 27 -8.83 -12.76 -8.23
N LEU A 28 -9.95 -12.06 -8.41
CA LEU A 28 -10.25 -11.36 -9.66
C LEU A 28 -9.19 -10.31 -9.99
N TYR A 29 -8.72 -9.55 -8.99
CA TYR A 29 -7.68 -8.55 -9.19
C TYR A 29 -6.31 -9.16 -9.50
N MET A 30 -5.95 -10.25 -8.82
CA MET A 30 -4.72 -10.99 -9.08
C MET A 30 -4.66 -11.52 -10.52
N LEU A 31 -5.80 -11.99 -11.06
CA LEU A 31 -5.93 -12.48 -12.42
C LEU A 31 -6.04 -11.36 -13.48
N TYR A 32 -6.36 -10.13 -13.07
CA TYR A 32 -6.47 -9.00 -13.99
C TYR A 32 -5.10 -8.68 -14.62
N PRO A 33 -4.98 -8.64 -15.96
CA PRO A 33 -3.70 -8.49 -16.65
C PRO A 33 -3.28 -7.01 -16.80
N GLY A 34 -3.30 -6.27 -15.70
CA GLY A 34 -2.90 -4.86 -15.62
C GLY A 34 -2.81 -4.38 -14.17
N TYR A 35 -2.54 -3.10 -13.95
CA TYR A 35 -2.52 -2.48 -12.62
C TYR A 35 -3.55 -1.35 -12.55
N ILE A 36 -4.09 -1.08 -11.37
CA ILE A 36 -5.10 -0.02 -11.17
C ILE A 36 -4.55 1.20 -10.47
N ASP A 37 -3.44 1.03 -9.74
CA ASP A 37 -2.69 2.09 -9.11
C ASP A 37 -1.30 2.19 -9.73
N HIS A 38 -0.84 3.43 -9.94
CA HIS A 38 0.40 3.71 -10.65
C HIS A 38 1.66 3.36 -9.86
N GLY A 39 1.55 3.28 -8.53
CA GLY A 39 2.65 2.87 -7.66
C GLY A 39 2.95 1.37 -7.75
N GLU A 40 1.95 0.54 -8.07
CA GLU A 40 2.11 -0.92 -8.15
C GLU A 40 3.15 -1.37 -9.20
N PRO A 41 3.07 -0.89 -10.46
CA PRO A 41 4.06 -1.25 -11.45
C PRO A 41 5.46 -0.74 -11.05
N ALA A 42 5.58 0.44 -10.43
CA ALA A 42 6.88 0.98 -9.99
C ALA A 42 7.56 0.06 -8.96
N ILE A 43 6.82 -0.33 -7.92
CA ILE A 43 7.33 -1.22 -6.86
C ILE A 43 7.70 -2.58 -7.46
N SER A 44 6.84 -3.14 -8.30
CA SER A 44 7.05 -4.45 -8.90
C SER A 44 8.23 -4.50 -9.88
N ALA A 45 8.38 -3.48 -10.73
CA ALA A 45 9.52 -3.35 -11.63
C ALA A 45 10.83 -3.21 -10.84
N MET A 46 10.79 -2.43 -9.76
CA MET A 46 11.92 -2.24 -8.87
C MET A 46 12.35 -3.55 -8.18
N ILE A 47 11.38 -4.30 -7.65
CA ILE A 47 11.62 -5.61 -7.04
C ILE A 47 12.25 -6.59 -8.03
N TRP A 48 11.77 -6.60 -9.28
CA TRP A 48 12.36 -7.45 -10.31
C TRP A 48 13.81 -7.08 -10.61
N LYS A 49 14.13 -5.78 -10.69
CA LYS A 49 15.54 -5.34 -10.79
C LYS A 49 16.36 -5.75 -9.57
N MET A 50 15.80 -5.67 -8.36
CA MET A 50 16.49 -6.09 -7.13
C MET A 50 16.80 -7.59 -7.13
N LEU A 51 15.91 -8.43 -7.67
CA LEU A 51 16.20 -9.86 -7.88
C LEU A 51 17.38 -10.08 -8.85
N GLY A 52 17.59 -9.15 -9.78
CA GLY A 52 18.77 -9.10 -10.65
C GLY A 52 20.02 -8.44 -10.03
N GLY A 53 20.01 -8.14 -8.73
CA GLY A 53 21.15 -7.55 -8.01
C GLY A 53 21.16 -6.01 -7.94
N ALA A 54 20.12 -5.33 -8.43
CA ALA A 54 20.02 -3.89 -8.33
C ALA A 54 19.76 -3.41 -6.89
N LYS A 55 20.16 -2.17 -6.58
CA LYS A 55 19.87 -1.51 -5.30
C LYS A 55 18.43 -1.00 -5.28
N ALA A 56 17.80 -1.00 -4.11
CA ALA A 56 16.46 -0.45 -3.82
C ALA A 56 16.43 1.09 -3.82
N TYR A 57 17.55 1.71 -3.44
CA TYR A 57 17.68 3.15 -3.32
C TYR A 57 18.89 3.60 -4.12
N TYR A 58 18.69 4.62 -4.93
CA TYR A 58 19.74 5.30 -5.69
C TYR A 58 19.93 6.72 -5.15
N PRO A 59 21.15 7.26 -5.21
CA PRO A 59 21.41 8.66 -4.90
C PRO A 59 20.48 9.59 -5.70
N LEU A 60 20.13 10.75 -5.13
CA LEU A 60 19.28 11.74 -5.80
C LEU A 60 19.90 12.33 -7.08
N GLU A 61 21.20 12.15 -7.32
CA GLU A 61 21.87 12.57 -8.55
C GLU A 61 22.04 11.43 -9.57
N SER A 62 21.55 10.23 -9.25
CA SER A 62 21.67 9.09 -10.15
C SER A 62 20.82 9.26 -11.40
N ALA A 63 21.35 8.76 -12.53
CA ALA A 63 20.57 8.60 -13.76
C ALA A 63 19.40 7.61 -13.60
N GLU A 64 19.44 6.72 -12.60
CA GLU A 64 18.31 5.85 -12.26
C GLU A 64 17.25 6.64 -11.49
N ARG A 65 16.17 6.99 -12.18
CA ARG A 65 15.01 7.73 -11.65
C ARG A 65 13.85 6.80 -11.30
N ILE A 66 14.15 5.78 -10.49
CA ILE A 66 13.24 4.67 -10.17
C ILE A 66 13.10 4.36 -8.68
N THR A 67 13.75 5.13 -7.81
CA THR A 67 13.68 4.93 -6.35
C THR A 67 12.33 5.38 -5.80
N ASN A 68 11.64 4.47 -5.10
CA ASN A 68 10.45 4.79 -4.31
C ASN A 68 10.79 4.68 -2.81
N ILE A 69 10.14 5.49 -1.96
CA ILE A 69 10.56 5.74 -0.57
C ILE A 69 9.88 4.77 0.42
N TYR A 70 9.51 3.59 -0.04
CA TYR A 70 9.09 2.52 0.87
C TYR A 70 10.30 1.91 1.59
N GLY A 71 10.09 1.42 2.81
CA GLY A 71 11.16 0.76 3.54
C GLY A 71 11.45 -0.67 3.01
N PRO A 72 12.57 -1.28 3.42
CA PRO A 72 13.02 -2.57 2.92
C PRO A 72 11.99 -3.71 3.01
N VAL A 73 11.24 -3.79 4.11
CA VAL A 73 10.27 -4.87 4.35
C VAL A 73 9.13 -4.82 3.34
N ALA A 74 8.75 -3.62 2.86
CA ALA A 74 7.71 -3.49 1.83
C ALA A 74 8.15 -4.15 0.51
N TYR A 75 9.40 -3.97 0.10
CA TYR A 75 9.95 -4.63 -1.08
C TYR A 75 10.07 -6.13 -0.90
N LEU A 76 10.62 -6.58 0.24
CA LEU A 76 10.82 -8.00 0.52
C LEU A 76 9.50 -8.78 0.58
N TRP A 77 8.44 -8.18 1.14
CA TRP A 77 7.11 -8.79 1.17
C TRP A 77 6.56 -9.08 -0.24
N HIS A 78 6.79 -8.19 -1.18
CA HIS A 78 6.32 -8.35 -2.57
C HIS A 78 7.33 -9.06 -3.47
N MET A 79 8.53 -9.39 -2.97
CA MET A 79 9.61 -10.03 -3.73
C MET A 79 9.43 -11.53 -3.90
N TRP A 80 9.03 -12.24 -2.84
CA TRP A 80 9.02 -13.70 -2.86
C TRP A 80 8.14 -14.32 -3.97
N PRO A 81 6.97 -13.77 -4.37
CA PRO A 81 6.20 -14.40 -5.44
C PRO A 81 6.89 -14.26 -6.80
N LEU A 82 7.54 -13.12 -7.05
CA LEU A 82 8.32 -12.91 -8.27
C LEU A 82 9.55 -13.83 -8.32
N ALA A 83 10.18 -14.06 -7.17
CA ALA A 83 11.29 -15.01 -7.07
C ALA A 83 10.84 -16.46 -7.34
N LEU A 84 9.66 -16.86 -6.86
CA LEU A 84 9.15 -18.24 -6.99
C LEU A 84 8.48 -18.52 -8.34
N PHE A 85 7.73 -17.56 -8.89
CA PHE A 85 6.88 -17.76 -10.07
C PHE A 85 7.36 -16.98 -11.31
N GLY A 86 8.46 -16.24 -11.19
CA GLY A 86 9.04 -15.43 -12.26
C GLY A 86 8.31 -14.10 -12.50
N GLY A 87 8.81 -13.35 -13.48
CA GLY A 87 8.37 -12.00 -13.82
C GLY A 87 7.02 -12.01 -14.54
N SER A 88 5.93 -11.83 -13.81
CA SER A 88 4.59 -11.66 -14.39
C SER A 88 3.72 -10.71 -13.58
N ILE A 89 2.69 -10.13 -14.23
CA ILE A 89 1.73 -9.24 -13.58
C ILE A 89 0.93 -9.99 -12.49
N THR A 90 0.60 -11.26 -12.73
CA THR A 90 -0.12 -12.07 -11.74
C THR A 90 0.76 -12.36 -10.54
N ALA A 91 2.01 -12.80 -10.76
CA ALA A 91 2.94 -13.10 -9.67
C ALA A 91 3.19 -11.88 -8.79
N SER A 92 3.39 -10.69 -9.36
CA SER A 92 3.67 -9.47 -8.59
C SER A 92 2.55 -9.10 -7.59
N LYS A 93 1.30 -9.52 -7.85
CA LYS A 93 0.14 -9.21 -6.99
C LYS A 93 -0.12 -10.23 -5.88
N VAL A 94 0.49 -11.42 -5.93
CA VAL A 94 0.19 -12.53 -5.02
C VAL A 94 0.34 -12.12 -3.56
N ALA A 95 1.45 -11.46 -3.21
CA ALA A 95 1.72 -11.05 -1.82
C ALA A 95 0.71 -10.02 -1.30
N ALA A 96 0.33 -9.04 -2.12
CA ALA A 96 -0.72 -8.07 -1.78
C ALA A 96 -2.07 -8.75 -1.54
N CYS A 97 -2.52 -9.54 -2.51
CA CYS A 97 -3.79 -10.23 -2.47
C CYS A 97 -3.87 -11.23 -1.31
N LEU A 98 -2.80 -11.98 -1.04
CA LEU A 98 -2.68 -12.85 0.12
C LEU A 98 -2.78 -12.04 1.42
N GLY A 99 -2.06 -10.91 1.50
CA GLY A 99 -2.12 -10.00 2.63
C GLY A 99 -3.56 -9.58 2.94
N ALA A 100 -4.29 -9.10 1.93
CA ALA A 100 -5.69 -8.67 2.06
C ALA A 100 -6.62 -9.79 2.55
N VAL A 101 -6.47 -11.01 2.01
CA VAL A 101 -7.27 -12.18 2.41
C VAL A 101 -7.03 -12.57 3.86
N LEU A 102 -5.80 -12.43 4.35
CA LEU A 102 -5.42 -12.77 5.73
C LEU A 102 -5.85 -11.73 6.76
N MET A 103 -6.28 -10.52 6.35
CA MET A 103 -6.74 -9.48 7.26
C MET A 103 -7.98 -9.90 8.07
N THR A 104 -9.02 -10.48 7.45
CA THR A 104 -10.21 -10.95 8.20
C THR A 104 -9.88 -12.08 9.18
N PRO A 105 -9.14 -13.15 8.80
CA PRO A 105 -8.70 -14.16 9.76
C PRO A 105 -7.93 -13.57 10.94
N ALA A 106 -7.05 -12.58 10.72
CA ALA A 106 -6.35 -11.91 11.80
C ALA A 106 -7.30 -11.15 12.74
N LEU A 107 -8.28 -10.42 12.19
CA LEU A 107 -9.33 -9.76 12.99
C LEU A 107 -10.19 -10.76 13.74
N PHE A 108 -10.54 -11.90 13.13
CA PHE A 108 -11.29 -12.97 13.78
C PHE A 108 -10.58 -13.45 15.03
N LEU A 109 -9.27 -13.70 14.96
CA LEU A 109 -8.48 -14.15 16.11
C LEU A 109 -8.53 -13.15 17.28
N LEU A 110 -8.58 -11.85 16.98
CA LEU A 110 -8.65 -10.76 17.95
C LEU A 110 -10.07 -10.51 18.46
N ALA A 111 -11.11 -10.63 17.62
CA ALA A 111 -12.48 -10.27 17.96
C ALA A 111 -13.33 -11.44 18.48
N ARG A 112 -12.98 -12.70 18.18
CA ARG A 112 -13.84 -13.89 18.47
C ARG A 112 -14.23 -14.08 19.93
N LYS A 113 -13.50 -13.47 20.87
CA LYS A 113 -13.80 -13.50 22.30
C LYS A 113 -14.63 -12.30 22.79
N ALA A 114 -15.19 -11.48 21.89
CA ALA A 114 -16.05 -10.35 22.24
C ALA A 114 -17.49 -10.76 22.63
N GLY A 115 -17.75 -12.06 22.80
CA GLY A 115 -19.07 -12.59 23.15
C GLY A 115 -20.09 -12.38 22.01
N PRO A 116 -21.35 -12.03 22.31
CA PRO A 116 -22.43 -11.93 21.33
C PRO A 116 -22.13 -11.00 20.14
N VAL A 117 -21.34 -9.93 20.34
CA VAL A 117 -21.07 -8.94 19.29
C VAL A 117 -19.97 -9.37 18.33
N ALA A 118 -19.24 -10.46 18.59
CA ALA A 118 -18.03 -10.82 17.85
C ALA A 118 -18.21 -10.91 16.33
N GLY A 119 -19.26 -11.61 15.85
CA GLY A 119 -19.54 -11.71 14.42
C GLY A 119 -19.84 -10.35 13.77
N TRP A 120 -20.64 -9.52 14.45
CA TRP A 120 -20.96 -8.16 13.99
C TRP A 120 -19.74 -7.23 13.99
N THR A 121 -18.90 -7.31 15.02
CA THR A 121 -17.61 -6.59 15.05
C THR A 121 -16.73 -7.01 13.88
N LEU A 122 -16.63 -8.30 13.60
CA LEU A 122 -15.83 -8.80 12.48
C LEU A 122 -16.39 -8.31 11.13
N ALA A 123 -17.70 -8.38 10.93
CA ALA A 123 -18.37 -7.85 9.73
C ALA A 123 -18.12 -6.35 9.57
N PHE A 124 -18.24 -5.58 10.64
CA PHE A 124 -17.97 -4.15 10.66
C PHE A 124 -16.53 -3.82 10.25
N LEU A 125 -15.54 -4.39 10.93
CA LEU A 125 -14.13 -4.09 10.66
C LEU A 125 -13.70 -4.58 9.27
N THR A 126 -14.28 -5.68 8.79
CA THR A 126 -14.10 -6.15 7.41
C THR A 126 -14.65 -5.14 6.42
N GLY A 127 -15.88 -4.65 6.65
CA GLY A 127 -16.47 -3.59 5.83
C GLY A 127 -15.64 -2.31 5.80
N ILE A 128 -15.01 -1.90 6.91
CA ILE A 128 -14.16 -0.70 6.91
C ILE A 128 -13.00 -0.83 5.92
N TYR A 129 -12.25 -1.92 5.95
CA TYR A 129 -11.13 -2.03 5.01
C TYR A 129 -11.58 -2.32 3.58
N THR A 130 -12.76 -2.89 3.38
CA THR A 130 -13.34 -3.06 2.04
C THR A 130 -13.83 -1.73 1.43
N ILE A 131 -14.24 -0.75 2.24
CA ILE A 131 -14.48 0.64 1.75
C ILE A 131 -13.22 1.20 1.05
N VAL A 132 -12.04 0.80 1.51
CA VAL A 132 -10.75 1.21 0.93
C VAL A 132 -10.05 0.04 0.21
N ILE A 133 -10.80 -0.93 -0.32
CA ILE A 133 -10.27 -2.20 -0.89
C ILE A 133 -9.17 -2.01 -1.94
N ALA A 134 -9.17 -0.87 -2.64
CA ALA A 134 -8.16 -0.50 -3.63
C ALA A 134 -6.74 -0.30 -3.06
N PHE A 135 -6.54 -0.38 -1.74
CA PHE A 135 -5.24 -0.26 -1.07
C PHE A 135 -4.69 -1.58 -0.50
N PRO A 136 -5.47 -2.43 0.20
CA PRO A 136 -4.95 -3.69 0.71
C PRO A 136 -4.71 -4.75 -0.38
N VAL A 137 -5.47 -4.77 -1.49
CA VAL A 137 -5.32 -5.79 -2.55
C VAL A 137 -4.25 -5.46 -3.59
N VAL A 138 -3.82 -4.19 -3.64
CA VAL A 138 -2.80 -3.69 -4.57
C VAL A 138 -1.40 -3.82 -3.98
N ILE A 139 -0.39 -3.75 -4.84
CA ILE A 139 1.03 -3.87 -4.46
C ILE A 139 1.45 -2.64 -3.66
N ARG A 140 1.16 -2.68 -2.36
CA ARG A 140 1.39 -1.63 -1.38
C ARG A 140 1.71 -2.25 -0.01
N PRO A 141 2.30 -1.47 0.91
CA PRO A 141 2.64 -1.96 2.24
C PRO A 141 1.45 -2.13 3.22
N ASP A 142 0.24 -1.69 2.86
CA ASP A 142 -0.83 -1.49 3.85
C ASP A 142 -1.33 -2.81 4.47
N ALA A 143 -1.48 -3.88 3.66
CA ALA A 143 -1.91 -5.19 4.15
C ALA A 143 -0.87 -5.87 5.05
N ILE A 144 0.43 -5.82 4.71
CA ILE A 144 1.47 -6.40 5.57
C ILE A 144 1.59 -5.62 6.89
N LEU A 145 1.48 -4.29 6.84
CA LEU A 145 1.54 -3.48 8.04
C LEU A 145 0.38 -3.82 8.99
N PHE A 146 -0.82 -3.98 8.44
CA PHE A 146 -1.98 -4.45 9.20
C PHE A 146 -1.70 -5.81 9.87
N LEU A 147 -1.20 -6.80 9.11
CA LEU A 147 -0.95 -8.15 9.63
C LEU A 147 0.11 -8.16 10.73
N LEU A 148 1.17 -7.37 10.54
CA LEU A 148 2.24 -7.19 11.54
C LEU A 148 1.68 -6.64 12.86
N ILE A 149 0.80 -5.65 12.77
CA ILE A 149 0.17 -5.05 13.95
C ILE A 149 -0.83 -6.01 14.58
N ALA A 150 -1.63 -6.72 13.79
CA ALA A 150 -2.52 -7.74 14.30
C ALA A 150 -1.77 -8.84 15.06
N PHE A 151 -0.60 -9.24 14.57
CA PHE A 151 0.26 -10.19 15.25
C PHE A 151 0.82 -9.64 16.57
N ALA A 152 1.28 -8.38 16.60
CA ALA A 152 1.75 -7.74 17.84
C ALA A 152 0.63 -7.60 18.89
N VAL A 153 -0.57 -7.18 18.46
CA VAL A 153 -1.76 -7.08 19.33
C VAL A 153 -2.15 -8.45 19.87
N PHE A 154 -2.12 -9.49 19.03
CA PHE A 154 -2.39 -10.86 19.46
C PHE A 154 -1.38 -11.34 20.50
N ALA A 155 -0.08 -11.06 20.30
CA ALA A 155 0.96 -11.43 21.25
C ALA A 155 0.77 -10.73 22.61
N VAL A 156 0.46 -9.43 22.62
CA VAL A 156 0.18 -8.68 23.85
C VAL A 156 -1.11 -9.16 24.52
N ALA A 157 -2.14 -9.52 23.76
CA ALA A 157 -3.35 -10.14 24.32
C ALA A 157 -3.09 -11.51 24.98
N ARG A 158 -1.94 -12.14 24.71
CA ARG A 158 -1.45 -13.38 25.33
C ARG A 158 -0.30 -13.16 26.31
N ALA A 159 -0.02 -11.92 26.73
CA ALA A 159 1.14 -11.61 27.56
C ALA A 159 1.22 -12.42 28.87
N GLY A 160 0.08 -12.79 29.47
CA GLY A 160 0.05 -13.66 30.64
C GLY A 160 0.71 -15.03 30.40
N ASP A 161 0.42 -15.64 29.24
CA ASP A 161 0.96 -16.94 28.84
C ASP A 161 2.36 -16.81 28.21
N TRP A 162 2.55 -15.76 27.41
CA TRP A 162 3.73 -15.58 26.55
C TRP A 162 4.86 -14.83 27.25
N ARG A 163 4.58 -14.16 28.38
CA ARG A 163 5.55 -13.46 29.24
C ARG A 163 6.45 -12.53 28.42
N TRP A 164 7.77 -12.70 28.50
CA TRP A 164 8.76 -11.88 27.78
C TRP A 164 8.64 -12.00 26.24
N LYS A 165 8.09 -13.10 25.70
CA LYS A 165 7.94 -13.29 24.25
C LYS A 165 7.02 -12.24 23.63
N ALA A 166 5.98 -11.81 24.36
CA ALA A 166 5.08 -10.75 23.90
C ALA A 166 5.82 -9.41 23.76
N SER A 167 6.68 -9.08 24.72
CA SER A 167 7.56 -7.90 24.65
C SER A 167 8.53 -8.01 23.47
N LEU A 168 9.17 -9.17 23.26
CA LEU A 168 10.08 -9.35 22.13
C LEU A 168 9.36 -9.17 20.79
N ILE A 169 8.20 -9.82 20.61
CA ILE A 169 7.39 -9.70 19.39
C ILE A 169 6.97 -8.26 19.15
N LEU A 170 6.53 -7.55 20.18
CA LEU A 170 6.14 -6.15 20.08
C LEU A 170 7.31 -5.25 19.66
N GLY A 171 8.50 -5.46 20.23
CA GLY A 171 9.72 -4.74 19.86
C GLY A 171 10.11 -5.01 18.40
N LEU A 172 10.19 -6.29 18.00
CA LEU A 172 10.46 -6.67 16.61
C LEU A 172 9.44 -6.08 15.65
N ALA A 173 8.15 -6.15 15.98
CA ALA A 173 7.09 -5.58 15.15
C ALA A 173 7.24 -4.05 15.00
N ALA A 174 7.67 -3.34 16.03
CA ALA A 174 7.92 -1.89 15.93
C ALA A 174 9.08 -1.58 14.97
N GLY A 175 10.19 -2.31 15.06
CA GLY A 175 11.32 -2.15 14.14
C GLY A 175 10.98 -2.53 12.69
N LEU A 176 10.25 -3.64 12.50
CA LEU A 176 9.77 -4.06 11.18
C LEU A 176 8.77 -3.06 10.59
N ALA A 177 7.89 -2.47 11.42
CA ALA A 177 6.92 -1.47 10.96
C ALA A 177 7.63 -0.25 10.38
N VAL A 178 8.68 0.26 11.04
CA VAL A 178 9.51 1.38 10.52
C VAL A 178 10.11 1.04 9.16
N ASN A 179 10.52 -0.22 8.95
CA ASN A 179 11.00 -0.72 7.66
C ASN A 179 9.89 -0.98 6.62
N ILE A 180 8.62 -0.76 6.97
CA ILE A 180 7.51 -0.74 6.01
C ILE A 180 7.21 0.71 5.62
N LYS A 181 7.00 1.58 6.62
CA LYS A 181 6.91 3.03 6.48
C LYS A 181 7.56 3.69 7.70
N LEU A 182 8.32 4.77 7.50
CA LEU A 182 9.05 5.44 8.59
C LEU A 182 8.18 5.79 9.81
N HIS A 183 6.96 6.29 9.59
CA HIS A 183 6.04 6.68 10.66
C HIS A 183 5.25 5.51 11.28
N ALA A 184 5.38 4.28 10.76
CA ALA A 184 4.49 3.18 11.12
C ALA A 184 4.67 2.65 12.55
N ALA A 185 5.74 3.03 13.26
CA ALA A 185 5.86 2.77 14.70
C ALA A 185 4.68 3.34 15.51
N ILE A 186 4.05 4.42 15.02
CA ILE A 186 2.91 5.05 15.69
C ILE A 186 1.72 4.10 15.89
N TYR A 187 1.53 3.14 14.98
CA TYR A 187 0.42 2.21 15.04
C TYR A 187 0.56 1.20 16.18
N LEU A 188 1.77 0.98 16.68
CA LEU A 188 2.06 0.06 17.79
C LEU A 188 2.16 0.76 19.14
N LEU A 189 2.24 2.09 19.18
CA LEU A 189 2.29 2.86 20.43
C LEU A 189 1.12 2.54 21.37
N PRO A 190 -0.15 2.47 20.94
CA PRO A 190 -1.24 2.25 21.89
C PRO A 190 -1.14 0.90 22.60
N VAL A 191 -0.84 -0.17 21.86
CA VAL A 191 -0.70 -1.52 22.44
C VAL A 191 0.60 -1.66 23.23
N GLY A 192 1.65 -0.94 22.86
CA GLY A 192 2.89 -0.92 23.63
C GLY A 192 2.78 -0.19 24.96
N LEU A 193 2.13 0.98 24.97
CA LEU A 193 1.85 1.70 26.22
C LEU A 193 0.90 0.91 27.12
N TYR A 194 -0.11 0.25 26.55
CA TYR A 194 -0.95 -0.70 27.28
C TYR A 194 -0.11 -1.81 27.93
N HIS A 195 0.79 -2.44 27.17
CA HIS A 195 1.63 -3.54 27.65
C HIS A 195 2.53 -3.12 28.83
N LEU A 196 3.14 -1.93 28.75
CA LEU A 196 3.97 -1.37 29.82
C LEU A 196 3.13 -1.02 31.06
N ALA A 197 1.98 -0.36 30.86
CA ALA A 197 1.07 0.01 31.95
C ALA A 197 0.45 -1.19 32.66
N ALA A 198 0.33 -2.34 31.98
CA ALA A 198 -0.09 -3.61 32.55
C ALA A 198 1.00 -4.30 33.41
N GLY A 199 2.10 -3.60 33.74
CA GLY A 199 3.15 -4.07 34.65
C GLY A 199 4.41 -4.62 33.96
N ASN A 200 4.50 -4.60 32.63
CA ASN A 200 5.64 -5.14 31.88
C ASN A 200 6.75 -4.11 31.61
N TRP A 201 6.81 -3.02 32.37
CA TRP A 201 7.76 -1.92 32.16
C TRP A 201 9.23 -2.36 32.19
N ARG A 202 9.56 -3.39 32.97
CA ARG A 202 10.93 -3.95 33.05
C ARG A 202 11.43 -4.53 31.72
N HIS A 203 10.53 -4.85 30.79
CA HIS A 203 10.90 -5.37 29.47
C HIS A 203 11.16 -4.26 28.44
N LEU A 204 11.03 -2.99 28.79
CA LEU A 204 11.27 -1.86 27.88
C LEU A 204 12.66 -1.90 27.21
N PRO A 205 13.77 -2.20 27.92
CA PRO A 205 15.09 -2.28 27.27
C PRO A 205 15.14 -3.37 26.18
N MET A 206 14.57 -4.55 26.46
CA MET A 206 14.51 -5.64 25.48
C MET A 206 13.66 -5.25 24.27
N MET A 207 12.52 -4.59 24.48
CA MET A 207 11.68 -4.07 23.38
C MET A 207 12.46 -3.08 22.52
N ALA A 208 13.19 -2.14 23.13
CA ALA A 208 13.98 -1.14 22.44
C ALA A 208 15.12 -1.76 21.63
N VAL A 209 15.87 -2.70 22.21
CA VAL A 209 16.94 -3.43 21.52
C VAL A 209 16.39 -4.23 20.34
N ALA A 210 15.29 -4.97 20.54
CA ALA A 210 14.66 -5.73 19.47
C ALA A 210 14.14 -4.84 18.34
N ALA A 211 13.52 -3.71 18.68
CA ALA A 211 13.06 -2.73 17.70
C ALA A 211 14.22 -2.13 16.91
N MET A 212 15.31 -1.73 17.58
CA MET A 212 16.50 -1.19 16.92
C MET A 212 17.15 -2.22 16.01
N ALA A 213 17.32 -3.46 16.49
CA ALA A 213 17.90 -4.54 15.69
C ALA A 213 17.07 -4.81 14.44
N ALA A 214 15.74 -4.92 14.57
CA ALA A 214 14.86 -5.11 13.43
C ALA A 214 14.80 -3.89 12.49
N ALA A 215 14.93 -2.67 13.04
CA ALA A 215 14.97 -1.42 12.26
C ALA A 215 16.23 -1.35 11.39
N VAL A 216 17.39 -1.73 11.92
CA VAL A 216 18.70 -1.59 11.24
C VAL A 216 19.03 -2.79 10.34
N ALA A 217 18.55 -4.00 10.67
CA ALA A 217 19.01 -5.24 10.05
C ALA A 217 19.01 -5.23 8.51
N PHE A 218 17.97 -4.71 7.87
CA PHE A 218 17.87 -4.72 6.41
C PHE A 218 18.80 -3.71 5.72
N PHE A 219 19.13 -2.61 6.39
CA PHE A 219 20.05 -1.60 5.87
C PHE A 219 21.52 -2.03 5.93
N LEU A 220 21.81 -3.17 6.57
CA LEU A 220 23.11 -3.83 6.50
C LEU A 220 23.32 -4.55 5.15
N LEU A 221 22.26 -4.77 4.39
CA LEU A 221 22.33 -5.40 3.07
C LEU A 221 22.71 -4.35 2.00
N PRO A 222 23.65 -4.64 1.08
CA PRO A 222 24.03 -3.72 0.00
C PRO A 222 22.87 -3.29 -0.90
N THR A 223 21.81 -4.11 -0.96
CA THR A 223 20.57 -3.82 -1.70
C THR A 223 19.83 -2.62 -1.13
N PHE A 224 19.95 -2.30 0.16
CA PHE A 224 19.23 -1.22 0.84
C PHE A 224 20.23 -0.20 1.42
N PRO A 225 20.90 0.62 0.59
CA PRO A 225 21.86 1.60 1.10
C PRO A 225 21.15 2.68 1.95
N LEU A 226 21.49 2.74 3.24
CA LEU A 226 20.84 3.62 4.22
C LEU A 226 20.97 5.10 3.85
N MET A 227 22.15 5.54 3.40
CA MET A 227 22.39 6.96 3.12
C MET A 227 21.53 7.45 1.95
N ASP A 228 21.37 6.63 0.91
CA ASP A 228 20.51 6.94 -0.22
C ASP A 228 19.04 6.97 0.20
N TYR A 229 18.61 6.08 1.11
CA TYR A 229 17.27 6.12 1.69
C TYR A 229 17.02 7.40 2.51
N LEU A 230 17.96 7.76 3.39
CA LEU A 230 17.83 8.94 4.27
C LEU A 230 17.84 10.25 3.49
N ALA A 231 18.53 10.31 2.35
CA ALA A 231 18.56 11.49 1.47
C ALA A 231 17.17 11.93 1.00
N TRP A 232 16.20 11.01 0.94
CA TRP A 232 14.82 11.32 0.56
C TRP A 232 13.99 11.98 1.67
N LEU A 233 14.37 11.84 2.95
CA LEU A 233 13.53 12.28 4.06
C LEU A 233 13.34 13.81 4.10
N GLY A 234 14.42 14.56 3.85
CA GLY A 234 14.38 16.02 3.77
C GLY A 234 13.38 16.50 2.72
N PRO A 235 13.56 16.14 1.44
CA PRO A 235 12.63 16.48 0.36
C PRO A 235 11.18 16.09 0.66
N ILE A 236 10.91 14.85 1.08
CA ILE A 236 9.53 14.40 1.36
C ILE A 236 8.88 15.21 2.48
N SER A 237 9.64 15.59 3.51
CA SER A 237 9.09 16.32 4.64
C SER A 237 8.50 17.68 4.23
N ALA A 238 9.08 18.30 3.19
CA ALA A 238 8.66 19.59 2.64
C ALA A 238 7.41 19.53 1.74
N LYS A 239 6.94 18.32 1.39
CA LYS A 239 5.75 18.13 0.55
C LYS A 239 4.50 18.72 1.21
N GLU A 240 3.65 19.38 0.44
CA GLU A 240 2.42 20.01 0.95
C GLU A 240 1.37 19.00 1.45
N ASN A 241 0.53 19.44 2.38
CA ASN A 241 -0.63 18.70 2.87
C ASN A 241 -1.91 19.24 2.20
N ASN A 242 -2.77 18.34 1.75
CA ASN A 242 -4.11 18.65 1.29
C ASN A 242 -5.11 18.42 2.45
N TRP A 243 -5.66 19.49 3.00
CA TRP A 243 -6.61 19.42 4.13
C TRP A 243 -8.08 19.36 3.69
N MET A 244 -8.38 19.48 2.40
CA MET A 244 -9.74 19.50 1.84
C MET A 244 -10.19 18.10 1.40
N LEU A 245 -10.52 17.21 2.35
CA LEU A 245 -10.69 15.79 2.02
C LEU A 245 -12.06 15.22 2.44
N GLY A 246 -12.79 14.67 1.44
CA GLY A 246 -14.10 14.03 1.61
C GLY A 246 -14.09 12.67 2.31
N TRP A 247 -12.98 12.25 2.90
CA TRP A 247 -12.81 10.98 3.61
C TRP A 247 -12.83 11.09 5.14
N TYR A 248 -13.07 12.27 5.72
CA TYR A 248 -13.14 12.44 7.18
C TYR A 248 -14.18 11.52 7.85
N TRP A 249 -15.28 11.22 7.15
CA TRP A 249 -16.28 10.28 7.64
C TRP A 249 -15.71 8.84 7.75
N GLU A 250 -14.77 8.45 6.87
CA GLU A 250 -14.09 7.16 6.93
C GLU A 250 -13.21 7.09 8.19
N VAL A 251 -12.54 8.20 8.53
CA VAL A 251 -11.75 8.31 9.78
C VAL A 251 -12.64 8.22 11.02
N ALA A 252 -13.85 8.79 10.98
CA ALA A 252 -14.79 8.70 12.08
C ALA A 252 -15.16 7.25 12.45
N LEU A 253 -15.15 6.32 11.48
CA LEU A 253 -15.38 4.89 11.74
C LEU A 253 -14.33 4.27 12.68
N TYR A 254 -13.10 4.78 12.65
CA TYR A 254 -12.01 4.30 13.53
C TYR A 254 -12.19 4.76 14.98
N TYR A 255 -13.01 5.77 15.26
CA TYR A 255 -13.37 6.17 16.62
C TYR A 255 -14.49 5.33 17.24
N PHE A 256 -14.99 4.31 16.54
CA PHE A 256 -16.05 3.43 17.04
C PHE A 256 -15.80 2.84 18.45
N PRO A 257 -14.57 2.45 18.87
CA PRO A 257 -14.34 1.99 20.24
C PRO A 257 -14.74 3.01 21.32
N PHE A 258 -14.60 4.32 21.06
CA PHE A 258 -15.03 5.37 21.99
C PHE A 258 -16.56 5.44 22.09
N LEU A 259 -17.24 5.39 20.94
CA LEU A 259 -18.71 5.34 20.90
C LEU A 259 -19.23 4.08 21.61
N PHE A 260 -18.62 2.93 21.32
CA PHE A 260 -18.99 1.66 21.94
C PHE A 260 -18.85 1.71 23.47
N LEU A 261 -17.80 2.36 23.98
CA LEU A 261 -17.64 2.60 25.40
C LEU A 261 -18.72 3.54 25.96
N ALA A 262 -18.97 4.67 25.31
CA ALA A 262 -19.94 5.68 25.75
C ALA A 262 -21.37 5.12 25.84
N LEU A 263 -21.72 4.14 25.00
CA LEU A 263 -23.07 3.58 24.92
C LEU A 263 -23.43 2.54 26.00
N GLY A 264 -22.48 2.05 26.80
CA GLY A 264 -22.82 0.92 27.66
C GLY A 264 -21.86 0.50 28.75
N ARG A 265 -20.99 1.39 29.21
CA ARG A 265 -20.03 1.07 30.26
C ARG A 265 -20.71 0.64 31.58
N ARG A 266 -20.34 -0.53 32.09
CA ARG A 266 -20.79 -1.05 33.40
C ARG A 266 -19.68 -1.06 34.48
N ARG A 267 -18.41 -1.20 34.09
CA ARG A 267 -17.25 -1.13 35.01
C ARG A 267 -16.30 0.02 34.68
N PRO A 268 -15.57 0.61 35.63
CA PRO A 268 -14.50 1.56 35.35
C PRO A 268 -13.34 0.91 34.56
N LEU A 269 -12.61 1.68 33.73
CA LEU A 269 -11.38 1.17 33.09
C LEU A 269 -10.29 1.19 34.14
N ASP A 270 -9.46 0.18 34.13
CA ASP A 270 -8.17 0.28 34.80
C ASP A 270 -7.27 1.31 34.08
N LEU A 271 -6.13 1.64 34.71
CA LEU A 271 -5.21 2.62 34.16
C LEU A 271 -4.66 2.20 32.79
N ALA A 272 -4.33 0.92 32.60
CA ALA A 272 -3.76 0.42 31.36
C ALA A 272 -4.76 0.53 30.20
N GLU A 273 -6.02 0.20 30.42
CA GLU A 273 -7.10 0.35 29.45
C GLU A 273 -7.37 1.83 29.10
N LYS A 274 -7.30 2.75 30.08
CA LYS A 274 -7.41 4.20 29.81
C LYS A 274 -6.26 4.67 28.92
N ILE A 275 -5.03 4.25 29.23
CA ILE A 275 -3.84 4.56 28.43
C ILE A 275 -4.00 4.00 27.03
N TYR A 276 -4.47 2.76 26.89
CA TYR A 276 -4.65 2.13 25.58
C TYR A 276 -5.64 2.92 24.71
N LEU A 277 -6.83 3.22 25.26
CA LEU A 277 -7.87 3.94 24.55
C LEU A 277 -7.44 5.38 24.21
N GLY A 278 -6.82 6.08 25.16
CA GLY A 278 -6.31 7.44 24.95
C GLY A 278 -5.21 7.50 23.89
N ALA A 279 -4.22 6.60 23.98
CA ALA A 279 -3.14 6.49 23.00
C ALA A 279 -3.67 6.11 21.62
N TYR A 280 -4.67 5.22 21.53
CA TYR A 280 -5.33 4.85 20.27
C TYR A 280 -5.96 6.08 19.59
N GLY A 281 -6.75 6.86 20.33
CA GLY A 281 -7.36 8.08 19.79
C GLY A 281 -6.34 9.14 19.37
N LEU A 282 -5.28 9.33 20.17
CA LEU A 282 -4.20 10.26 19.86
C LEU A 282 -3.40 9.83 18.62
N CYS A 283 -3.09 8.54 18.49
CA CYS A 283 -2.35 8.02 17.33
C CYS A 283 -3.16 8.15 16.04
N ILE A 284 -4.50 7.99 16.08
CA ILE A 284 -5.37 8.32 14.94
C ILE A 284 -5.24 9.81 14.60
N LEU A 285 -5.36 10.71 15.58
CA LEU A 285 -5.23 12.16 15.32
C LEU A 285 -3.87 12.52 14.69
N VAL A 286 -2.77 12.00 15.22
CA VAL A 286 -1.43 12.27 14.69
C VAL A 286 -1.26 11.67 13.27
N THR A 287 -1.91 10.54 12.98
CA THR A 287 -1.89 9.91 11.64
C THR A 287 -2.64 10.75 10.59
N LEU A 288 -3.49 11.72 10.98
CA LEU A 288 -4.08 12.66 10.02
C LEU A 288 -3.00 13.43 9.23
N PHE A 289 -1.88 13.78 9.86
CA PHE A 289 -0.82 14.52 9.19
C PHE A 289 -0.21 13.77 7.98
N PRO A 290 0.30 12.52 8.12
CA PRO A 290 0.76 11.78 6.95
C PRO A 290 -0.38 11.41 5.98
N ALA A 291 -1.61 11.22 6.48
CA ALA A 291 -2.77 10.89 5.64
C ALA A 291 -3.21 12.06 4.72
N THR A 292 -2.95 13.31 5.11
CA THR A 292 -3.29 14.50 4.30
C THR A 292 -2.23 14.85 3.26
N LYS A 293 -1.05 14.23 3.26
CA LYS A 293 -0.07 14.42 2.16
C LYS A 293 -0.68 13.99 0.83
N VAL A 294 -0.31 14.65 -0.27
CA VAL A 294 -0.78 14.27 -1.62
C VAL A 294 -0.38 12.81 -1.92
N GLY A 295 -1.36 12.01 -2.35
CA GLY A 295 -1.21 10.55 -2.50
C GLY A 295 -1.54 9.73 -1.24
N GLY A 296 -1.73 10.40 -0.11
CA GLY A 296 -2.25 9.84 1.14
C GLY A 296 -3.77 9.67 1.15
N GLY A 297 -4.31 9.22 2.28
CA GLY A 297 -5.75 9.15 2.49
C GLY A 297 -6.15 8.22 3.63
N SER A 298 -7.44 7.86 3.67
CA SER A 298 -8.04 7.02 4.71
C SER A 298 -7.43 5.62 4.88
N HIS A 299 -6.74 5.10 3.87
CA HIS A 299 -6.02 3.83 3.97
C HIS A 299 -4.89 3.85 5.02
N TYR A 300 -4.37 5.02 5.39
CA TYR A 300 -3.38 5.17 6.46
C TYR A 300 -3.90 4.73 7.83
N PHE A 301 -5.22 4.58 7.99
CA PHE A 301 -5.84 4.17 9.24
C PHE A 301 -6.10 2.66 9.32
N LEU A 302 -5.97 1.91 8.22
CA LEU A 302 -6.10 0.44 8.21
C LEU A 302 -5.31 -0.27 9.32
N PRO A 303 -4.05 0.11 9.59
CA PRO A 303 -3.27 -0.39 10.73
C PRO A 303 -3.94 -0.33 12.11
N PHE A 304 -4.96 0.52 12.31
CA PHE A 304 -5.66 0.66 13.59
C PHE A 304 -6.79 -0.36 13.80
N LEU A 305 -7.26 -1.05 12.75
CA LEU A 305 -8.37 -2.01 12.88
C LEU A 305 -8.07 -3.20 13.82
N PRO A 306 -6.85 -3.78 13.85
CA PRO A 306 -6.53 -4.81 14.85
C PRO A 306 -6.62 -4.30 16.29
N LEU A 307 -6.22 -3.04 16.53
CA LEU A 307 -6.34 -2.39 17.84
C LEU A 307 -7.82 -2.16 18.19
N ALA A 308 -8.62 -1.72 17.23
CA ALA A 308 -10.06 -1.55 17.40
C ALA A 308 -10.75 -2.87 17.76
N ALA A 309 -10.39 -3.98 17.09
CA ALA A 309 -10.89 -5.32 17.41
C ALA A 309 -10.58 -5.71 18.85
N ASP A 310 -9.34 -5.51 19.30
CA ASP A 310 -8.93 -5.84 20.67
C ASP A 310 -9.59 -4.93 21.72
N LEU A 311 -9.73 -3.63 21.44
CA LEU A 311 -10.46 -2.69 22.30
C LEU A 311 -11.93 -3.09 22.44
N ILE A 312 -12.63 -3.35 21.33
CA ILE A 312 -14.04 -3.78 21.38
C ILE A 312 -14.18 -5.09 22.16
N ARG A 313 -13.26 -6.06 21.96
CA ARG A 313 -13.23 -7.30 22.75
C ARG A 313 -13.15 -7.02 24.25
N ARG A 314 -12.24 -6.15 24.69
CA ARG A 314 -12.04 -5.81 26.11
C ARG A 314 -13.25 -5.08 26.69
N LEU A 315 -13.81 -4.14 25.93
CA LEU A 315 -15.00 -3.40 26.32
C LEU A 315 -16.26 -4.26 26.37
N SER A 316 -16.27 -5.39 25.67
CA SER A 316 -17.38 -6.35 25.63
C SER A 316 -17.29 -7.44 26.71
N ALA A 317 -16.25 -7.43 27.55
CA ALA A 317 -16.02 -8.48 28.56
C ALA A 317 -17.18 -8.61 29.57
N ASP A 318 -17.88 -7.51 29.90
CA ASP A 318 -19.00 -7.50 30.86
C ASP A 318 -20.37 -7.80 30.23
N SER A 319 -20.35 -8.43 29.05
CA SER A 319 -21.49 -8.61 28.14
C SER A 319 -22.06 -7.29 27.60
N PRO A 320 -22.14 -7.13 26.26
CA PRO A 320 -22.62 -5.91 25.64
C PRO A 320 -24.11 -5.68 25.91
N ASN A 321 -24.48 -4.43 26.18
CA ASN A 321 -25.88 -4.02 26.38
C ASN A 321 -26.64 -3.88 25.04
N GLY A 322 -27.95 -3.61 25.10
CA GLY A 322 -28.78 -3.44 23.90
C GLY A 322 -28.30 -2.31 22.97
N ARG A 323 -27.88 -1.16 23.52
CA ARG A 323 -27.40 -0.01 22.73
C ARG A 323 -26.11 -0.34 21.97
N GLN A 324 -25.18 -1.04 22.62
CA GLN A 324 -23.93 -1.51 21.99
C GLN A 324 -24.20 -2.54 20.89
N LYS A 325 -25.13 -3.49 21.11
CA LYS A 325 -25.57 -4.46 20.09
C LYS A 325 -26.19 -3.77 18.87
N ILE A 326 -27.06 -2.78 19.10
CA ILE A 326 -27.67 -1.99 18.01
C ILE A 326 -26.59 -1.22 17.26
N ALA A 327 -25.71 -0.50 17.98
CA ALA A 327 -24.65 0.29 17.37
C ALA A 327 -23.72 -0.55 16.48
N VAL A 328 -23.20 -1.69 16.97
CA VAL A 328 -22.33 -2.54 16.14
C VAL A 328 -23.07 -3.11 14.93
N THR A 329 -24.36 -3.42 15.07
CA THR A 329 -25.19 -3.89 13.94
C THR A 329 -25.33 -2.80 12.88
N VAL A 330 -25.73 -1.59 13.28
CA VAL A 330 -25.93 -0.45 12.38
C VAL A 330 -24.64 -0.08 11.67
N PHE A 331 -23.53 0.02 12.40
CA PHE A 331 -22.23 0.35 11.83
C PHE A 331 -21.70 -0.75 10.91
N ALA A 332 -21.93 -2.03 11.22
CA ALA A 332 -21.61 -3.13 10.33
C ALA A 332 -22.35 -3.02 8.99
N LEU A 333 -23.67 -2.81 9.04
CA LEU A 333 -24.49 -2.67 7.83
C LEU A 333 -24.08 -1.42 7.03
N PHE A 334 -23.80 -0.30 7.70
CA PHE A 334 -23.31 0.91 7.07
C PHE A 334 -21.96 0.70 6.35
N ALA A 335 -21.00 0.06 7.03
CA ALA A 335 -19.69 -0.21 6.46
C ALA A 335 -19.76 -1.16 5.24
N LEU A 336 -20.61 -2.20 5.32
CA LEU A 336 -20.85 -3.12 4.20
C LEU A 336 -21.56 -2.44 3.03
N ALA A 337 -22.52 -1.54 3.29
CA ALA A 337 -23.15 -0.75 2.23
C ALA A 337 -22.15 0.20 1.54
N GLY A 338 -21.26 0.83 2.31
CA GLY A 338 -20.16 1.62 1.78
C GLY A 338 -19.17 0.80 0.94
N SER A 339 -18.88 -0.42 1.40
CA SER A 339 -18.00 -1.39 0.71
C SER A 339 -18.49 -1.70 -0.70
N PHE A 340 -19.79 -1.94 -0.86
CA PHE A 340 -20.38 -2.23 -2.16
C PHE A 340 -20.12 -1.10 -3.19
N GLN A 341 -20.20 0.17 -2.78
CA GLN A 341 -19.92 1.29 -3.68
C GLN A 341 -18.43 1.38 -4.03
N ALA A 342 -17.55 1.15 -3.05
CA ALA A 342 -16.11 1.12 -3.28
C ALA A 342 -15.72 0.01 -4.26
N GLU A 343 -16.25 -1.19 -4.07
CA GLU A 343 -16.02 -2.35 -4.95
C GLU A 343 -16.59 -2.13 -6.35
N ARG A 344 -17.79 -1.56 -6.47
CA ARG A 344 -18.34 -1.19 -7.77
C ARG A 344 -17.41 -0.23 -8.52
N ARG A 345 -16.82 0.76 -7.84
CA ARG A 345 -15.83 1.67 -8.45
C ARG A 345 -14.54 0.95 -8.81
N PHE A 346 -14.08 0.03 -7.96
CA PHE A 346 -12.91 -0.81 -8.20
C PHE A 346 -13.08 -1.67 -9.46
N PHE A 347 -14.17 -2.44 -9.55
CA PHE A 347 -14.44 -3.31 -10.69
C PHE A 347 -14.65 -2.56 -12.00
N LYS A 348 -15.22 -1.35 -11.96
CA LYS A 348 -15.32 -0.46 -13.14
C LYS A 348 -13.95 -0.10 -13.74
N LYS A 349 -12.88 -0.11 -12.96
CA LYS A 349 -11.52 0.16 -13.44
C LYS A 349 -10.84 -1.06 -14.06
N LEU A 350 -11.42 -2.25 -13.93
CA LEU A 350 -10.85 -3.48 -14.51
C LEU A 350 -11.29 -3.64 -15.97
N GLU A 351 -10.58 -2.98 -16.88
CA GLU A 351 -10.85 -3.03 -18.32
C GLU A 351 -10.28 -4.33 -18.94
N TRP A 352 -10.87 -5.49 -18.63
CA TRP A 352 -10.30 -6.81 -18.96
C TRP A 352 -9.98 -7.05 -20.44
N ALA A 353 -10.92 -6.72 -21.34
CA ALA A 353 -10.75 -6.94 -22.77
C ALA A 353 -9.58 -6.10 -23.32
N LYS A 354 -9.66 -4.79 -23.10
CA LYS A 354 -8.63 -3.82 -23.46
C LYS A 354 -7.26 -4.15 -22.85
N SER A 355 -7.22 -4.57 -21.59
CA SER A 355 -5.96 -4.96 -20.94
C SER A 355 -5.31 -6.16 -21.61
N ARG A 356 -6.09 -7.15 -22.05
CA ARG A 356 -5.56 -8.29 -22.81
C ARG A 356 -5.01 -7.87 -24.16
N GLU A 357 -5.69 -6.97 -24.86
CA GLU A 357 -5.24 -6.41 -26.14
C GLU A 357 -3.93 -5.63 -25.98
N VAL A 358 -3.83 -4.78 -24.95
CA VAL A 358 -2.60 -4.04 -24.60
C VAL A 358 -1.44 -4.99 -24.30
N VAL A 359 -1.67 -6.03 -23.50
CA VAL A 359 -0.64 -7.05 -23.18
C VAL A 359 -0.21 -7.82 -24.43
N ALA A 360 -1.14 -8.17 -25.31
CA ALA A 360 -0.85 -8.86 -26.55
C ALA A 360 0.00 -8.00 -27.49
N GLU A 361 -0.35 -6.71 -27.65
CA GLU A 361 0.43 -5.77 -28.46
C GLU A 361 1.86 -5.60 -27.92
N ILE A 362 2.01 -5.35 -26.61
CA ILE A 362 3.35 -5.21 -26.00
C ILE A 362 4.15 -6.50 -26.16
N SER A 363 3.54 -7.66 -25.96
CA SER A 363 4.23 -8.96 -26.13
C SER A 363 4.71 -9.15 -27.58
N ALA A 364 3.88 -8.83 -28.56
CA ALA A 364 4.25 -8.91 -29.97
C ALA A 364 5.41 -7.96 -30.33
N VAL A 365 5.44 -6.76 -29.74
CA VAL A 365 6.57 -5.84 -29.87
C VAL A 365 7.83 -6.42 -29.24
N LEU A 366 7.75 -6.93 -28.01
CA LEU A 366 8.91 -7.49 -27.32
C LEU A 366 9.49 -8.71 -28.05
N ASP A 367 8.65 -9.53 -28.66
CA ASP A 367 9.11 -10.66 -29.48
C ASP A 367 9.73 -10.18 -30.80
N ARG A 368 9.19 -9.13 -31.44
CA ARG A 368 9.78 -8.50 -32.64
C ARG A 368 11.14 -7.87 -32.37
N TYR A 369 11.31 -7.27 -31.18
CA TYR A 369 12.51 -6.52 -30.78
C TYR A 369 13.33 -7.24 -29.70
N LYS A 370 13.29 -8.58 -29.67
CA LYS A 370 13.92 -9.40 -28.62
C LYS A 370 15.42 -9.16 -28.41
N ASP A 371 16.13 -8.75 -29.46
CA ASP A 371 17.57 -8.48 -29.45
C ASP A 371 17.90 -7.01 -29.16
N LYS A 372 16.89 -6.18 -28.88
CA LYS A 372 17.02 -4.75 -28.55
C LYS A 372 16.55 -4.48 -27.12
N ARG A 373 17.10 -3.42 -26.53
CA ARG A 373 16.66 -2.90 -25.22
C ARG A 373 15.40 -2.05 -25.39
N VAL A 374 14.26 -2.55 -24.89
CA VAL A 374 12.92 -1.95 -25.02
C VAL A 374 12.45 -1.34 -23.70
N GLN A 375 12.13 -0.05 -23.66
CA GLN A 375 11.54 0.60 -22.47
C GLN A 375 10.23 1.32 -22.84
N MET A 376 9.36 1.50 -21.87
CA MET A 376 8.16 2.33 -22.03
C MET A 376 8.43 3.74 -21.51
N THR A 377 7.77 4.73 -22.09
CA THR A 377 7.67 6.08 -21.55
C THR A 377 6.22 6.58 -21.65
N VAL A 378 5.96 7.76 -21.11
CA VAL A 378 4.69 8.47 -21.26
C VAL A 378 4.74 9.36 -22.51
N GLY A 379 3.58 9.79 -23.00
CA GLY A 379 3.52 10.84 -24.01
C GLY A 379 2.18 11.55 -24.10
N ARG A 380 2.18 12.88 -24.19
CA ARG A 380 0.95 13.70 -24.13
C ARG A 380 0.10 13.42 -25.36
N VAL A 381 -1.13 12.97 -25.15
CA VAL A 381 -2.12 12.81 -26.22
C VAL A 381 -3.06 14.00 -26.15
N ASP A 382 -3.12 14.84 -27.18
CA ASP A 382 -4.03 15.99 -27.18
C ASP A 382 -5.48 15.53 -27.35
N THR A 383 -6.14 15.29 -26.22
CA THR A 383 -7.58 15.08 -26.06
C THR A 383 -8.06 15.90 -24.87
N ASP A 384 -9.37 16.11 -24.72
CA ASP A 384 -9.97 16.78 -23.54
C ASP A 384 -9.60 16.07 -22.20
N LEU A 385 -9.05 14.86 -22.26
CA LEU A 385 -8.60 14.02 -21.14
C LEU A 385 -7.07 13.73 -21.14
N GLY A 386 -6.31 14.45 -21.97
CA GLY A 386 -5.00 14.07 -22.52
C GLY A 386 -3.88 13.67 -21.57
N THR A 387 -3.86 14.18 -20.34
CA THR A 387 -2.85 13.81 -19.33
C THR A 387 -3.14 12.46 -18.66
N GLN A 388 -4.41 12.07 -18.52
CA GLN A 388 -4.77 10.84 -17.81
C GLN A 388 -4.61 9.58 -18.67
N LEU A 389 -4.93 9.67 -19.96
CA LEU A 389 -4.83 8.55 -20.91
C LEU A 389 -3.39 8.11 -21.15
N SER A 390 -2.48 9.08 -21.31
CA SER A 390 -1.04 8.83 -21.48
C SER A 390 -0.44 8.03 -20.33
N TYR A 391 -0.75 8.46 -19.10
CA TYR A 391 -0.22 7.84 -17.90
C TYR A 391 -0.84 6.47 -17.62
N HIS A 392 -2.08 6.23 -18.06
CA HIS A 392 -2.75 4.95 -17.91
C HIS A 392 -2.00 3.82 -18.63
N TYR A 393 -1.67 3.98 -19.92
CA TYR A 393 -0.97 2.95 -20.70
C TYR A 393 0.47 2.69 -20.23
N TYR A 394 1.10 3.66 -19.57
CA TYR A 394 2.40 3.47 -18.92
C TYR A 394 2.38 2.47 -17.75
N SER A 395 1.19 2.07 -17.28
CA SER A 395 1.04 1.07 -16.20
C SER A 395 1.55 -0.33 -16.59
N TRP A 396 1.69 -0.65 -17.89
CA TRP A 396 2.18 -1.95 -18.37
C TRP A 396 3.71 -2.04 -18.54
N ARG A 397 4.46 -1.03 -18.10
CA ARG A 397 5.94 -0.98 -18.17
C ARG A 397 6.66 -2.19 -17.59
N ASN A 398 6.00 -2.95 -16.72
CA ASN A 398 6.58 -4.14 -16.15
C ASN A 398 6.77 -5.27 -17.15
N LEU A 399 6.01 -5.32 -18.24
CA LEU A 399 6.14 -6.36 -19.26
C LEU A 399 7.55 -6.37 -19.89
N PRO A 400 8.10 -5.24 -20.40
CA PRO A 400 9.50 -5.20 -20.82
C PRO A 400 10.47 -5.54 -19.69
N VAL A 401 10.25 -5.02 -18.48
CA VAL A 401 11.14 -5.21 -17.33
C VAL A 401 11.24 -6.68 -16.93
N PHE A 402 10.11 -7.38 -16.87
CA PHE A 402 10.06 -8.81 -16.58
C PHE A 402 10.76 -9.66 -17.66
N ARG A 403 10.87 -9.15 -18.89
CA ARG A 403 11.68 -9.73 -19.98
C ARG A 403 13.15 -9.31 -19.94
N GLY A 404 13.60 -8.65 -18.87
CA GLY A 404 15.01 -8.25 -18.69
C GLY A 404 15.40 -6.93 -19.34
N ASN A 405 14.42 -6.15 -19.84
CA ASN A 405 14.72 -4.85 -20.46
C ASN A 405 14.98 -3.74 -19.43
N PRO A 406 15.58 -2.62 -19.85
CA PRO A 406 15.83 -1.49 -18.96
C PRO A 406 14.58 -0.90 -18.30
N TYR A 407 14.77 -0.42 -17.09
CA TYR A 407 13.84 0.47 -16.39
C TYR A 407 14.68 1.47 -15.62
N THR A 408 14.88 2.63 -16.26
CA THR A 408 15.82 3.66 -15.82
C THR A 408 15.13 4.91 -15.33
N MET A 409 13.88 5.14 -15.75
CA MET A 409 13.09 6.31 -15.40
C MET A 409 11.64 5.90 -15.22
N ASP A 410 11.07 6.28 -14.08
CA ASP A 410 9.65 6.08 -13.78
C ASP A 410 8.92 7.41 -13.75
N ALA A 411 7.86 7.57 -14.56
CA ALA A 411 7.12 8.82 -14.64
C ALA A 411 6.46 9.22 -13.31
N GLY A 412 6.03 8.24 -12.49
CA GLY A 412 5.46 8.47 -11.15
C GLY A 412 6.48 9.08 -10.19
N ILE A 413 7.69 8.52 -10.20
CA ILE A 413 8.80 8.96 -9.36
C ILE A 413 9.36 10.30 -9.86
N MET A 414 9.42 10.49 -11.17
CA MET A 414 9.80 11.77 -11.77
C MET A 414 8.83 12.90 -11.38
N MET A 415 7.51 12.64 -11.32
CA MET A 415 6.56 13.63 -10.83
C MET A 415 6.90 14.12 -9.42
N GLU A 416 7.26 13.21 -8.52
CA GLU A 416 7.68 13.54 -7.15
C GLU A 416 9.00 14.31 -7.14
N LEU A 417 10.04 13.81 -7.82
CA LEU A 417 11.36 14.45 -7.86
C LEU A 417 11.29 15.87 -8.40
N THR A 418 10.56 16.10 -9.49
CA THR A 418 10.39 17.43 -10.06
C THR A 418 9.62 18.36 -9.12
N LYS A 419 8.56 17.87 -8.44
CA LYS A 419 7.85 18.66 -7.42
C LYS A 419 8.75 19.04 -6.25
N LEU A 420 9.69 18.16 -5.91
CA LEU A 420 10.66 18.37 -4.84
C LEU A 420 11.87 19.23 -5.28
N GLY A 421 11.90 19.68 -6.54
CA GLY A 421 13.00 20.50 -7.07
C GLY A 421 14.31 19.75 -7.26
N VAL A 422 14.27 18.41 -7.31
CA VAL A 422 15.47 17.60 -7.60
C VAL A 422 15.81 17.73 -9.09
N PRO A 423 17.01 18.21 -9.45
CA PRO A 423 17.39 18.40 -10.85
C PRO A 423 17.34 17.11 -11.67
N PHE A 424 17.03 17.23 -12.97
CA PHE A 424 17.19 16.11 -13.88
C PHE A 424 18.69 15.93 -14.20
N PRO A 425 19.31 14.76 -14.00
CA PRO A 425 20.75 14.62 -14.15
C PRO A 425 21.16 14.53 -15.61
N ASP A 426 22.28 15.14 -15.97
CA ASP A 426 22.85 15.11 -17.32
C ASP A 426 23.11 13.69 -17.82
N GLU A 427 23.49 12.77 -16.93
CA GLU A 427 23.71 11.38 -17.30
C GLU A 427 22.42 10.66 -17.74
N ALA A 428 21.26 11.08 -17.23
CA ALA A 428 19.98 10.55 -17.73
C ALA A 428 19.68 11.05 -19.15
N ILE A 429 20.07 12.29 -19.47
CA ILE A 429 19.99 12.85 -20.83
C ILE A 429 20.96 12.10 -21.76
N ARG A 430 22.22 11.93 -21.33
CA ARG A 430 23.24 11.18 -22.08
C ARG A 430 22.78 9.75 -22.42
N ARG A 431 22.06 9.07 -21.53
CA ARG A 431 21.50 7.73 -21.81
C ARG A 431 20.44 7.74 -22.91
N ILE A 432 19.69 8.83 -23.06
CA ILE A 432 18.76 9.02 -24.17
C ILE A 432 19.58 9.23 -25.46
N GLU A 433 20.58 10.10 -25.44
CA GLU A 433 21.43 10.41 -26.60
C GLU A 433 22.21 9.18 -27.10
N THR A 434 22.73 8.37 -26.18
CA THR A 434 23.57 7.20 -26.48
C THR A 434 22.79 5.91 -26.72
N CYS A 435 21.47 5.99 -26.93
CA CYS A 435 20.61 4.83 -27.19
C CYS A 435 20.71 3.72 -26.11
N HIS A 436 20.83 4.09 -24.83
CA HIS A 436 20.79 3.11 -23.74
C HIS A 436 19.48 2.30 -23.81
N THR A 437 18.38 2.95 -24.17
CA THR A 437 17.18 2.28 -24.67
C THR A 437 17.15 2.43 -26.18
N GLN A 438 17.00 1.31 -26.89
CA GLN A 438 17.03 1.29 -28.36
C GLN A 438 15.62 1.38 -28.97
N VAL A 439 14.61 0.90 -28.24
CA VAL A 439 13.21 0.93 -28.65
C VAL A 439 12.39 1.50 -27.51
N TRP A 440 11.59 2.53 -27.80
CA TRP A 440 10.64 3.09 -26.86
C TRP A 440 9.21 2.80 -27.29
N LEU A 441 8.40 2.37 -26.34
CA LEU A 441 6.95 2.36 -26.49
C LEU A 441 6.37 3.61 -25.84
N VAL A 442 5.71 4.39 -26.68
CA VAL A 442 5.05 5.64 -26.32
C VAL A 442 3.56 5.44 -26.56
N PRO A 443 2.65 5.88 -25.67
CA PRO A 443 1.22 5.85 -25.96
C PRO A 443 0.93 6.42 -27.34
N LYS A 444 0.06 5.75 -28.11
CA LYS A 444 -0.22 6.09 -29.51
C LYS A 444 -0.63 7.56 -29.65
N ASP A 445 -0.07 8.20 -30.69
CA ASP A 445 -0.25 9.61 -31.03
C ASP A 445 0.20 10.57 -29.91
N GLY A 446 0.90 10.05 -28.90
CA GLY A 446 1.41 10.80 -27.78
C GLY A 446 2.79 11.40 -28.05
N GLU A 447 3.00 12.65 -27.65
CA GLU A 447 4.31 13.28 -27.72
C GLU A 447 5.26 12.69 -26.65
N PRO A 448 6.35 11.99 -27.01
CA PRO A 448 7.21 11.28 -26.06
C PRO A 448 7.77 12.17 -24.96
N MET A 449 7.80 11.66 -23.73
CA MET A 449 8.30 12.37 -22.54
C MET A 449 7.60 13.71 -22.27
N ASN A 450 6.45 13.97 -22.89
CA ASN A 450 5.62 15.12 -22.57
C ASN A 450 4.54 14.69 -21.56
N LEU A 451 4.68 15.10 -20.30
CA LEU A 451 3.70 14.82 -19.25
C LEU A 451 3.62 16.01 -18.31
N THR A 452 2.42 16.53 -18.12
CA THR A 452 2.09 17.41 -17.00
C THR A 452 1.64 16.54 -15.83
N GLY A 453 2.39 16.59 -14.74
CA GLY A 453 2.13 15.80 -13.54
C GLY A 453 0.93 16.29 -12.75
N TYR A 454 0.50 15.50 -11.77
CA TYR A 454 -0.66 15.84 -10.93
C TYR A 454 -0.39 16.96 -9.91
N TYR A 455 0.84 17.50 -9.83
CA TYR A 455 1.13 18.79 -9.16
C TYR A 455 1.15 19.96 -10.16
N ASN A 456 0.62 19.77 -11.37
CA ASN A 456 0.56 20.76 -12.45
C ASN A 456 1.95 21.28 -12.90
N GLN A 457 2.93 20.39 -12.93
CA GLN A 457 4.31 20.67 -13.34
C GLN A 457 4.73 19.81 -14.52
N GLN A 458 5.60 20.33 -15.38
CA GLN A 458 6.19 19.54 -16.46
C GLN A 458 7.15 18.51 -15.86
N VAL A 459 6.93 17.22 -16.13
CA VAL A 459 7.66 16.13 -15.46
C VAL A 459 9.07 15.97 -15.99
N PHE A 460 9.23 16.01 -17.31
CA PHE A 460 10.52 15.89 -17.99
C PHE A 460 10.98 17.25 -18.51
N PRO A 461 12.26 17.62 -18.32
CA PRO A 461 12.78 18.89 -18.82
C PRO A 461 12.82 18.90 -20.36
N GLU A 462 12.84 20.10 -20.92
CA GLU A 462 12.94 20.30 -22.38
C GLU A 462 14.17 19.64 -22.98
N ALA A 463 15.33 19.69 -22.30
CA ALA A 463 16.55 19.05 -22.76
C ALA A 463 16.40 17.52 -22.96
N ALA A 464 15.69 16.83 -22.07
CA ALA A 464 15.44 15.38 -22.22
C ALA A 464 14.52 15.08 -23.41
N ARG A 465 13.49 15.93 -23.63
CA ARG A 465 12.59 15.82 -24.79
C ARG A 465 13.33 16.10 -26.09
N ALA A 466 14.14 17.15 -26.13
CA ALA A 466 14.95 17.51 -27.29
C ALA A 466 15.95 16.39 -27.64
N ALA A 467 16.65 15.83 -26.64
CA ALA A 467 17.53 14.68 -26.82
C ALA A 467 16.77 13.46 -27.37
N PHE A 468 15.56 13.20 -26.88
CA PHE A 468 14.73 12.11 -27.39
C PHE A 468 14.43 12.30 -28.89
N PHE A 469 13.93 13.46 -29.30
CA PHE A 469 13.59 13.73 -30.71
C PHE A 469 14.82 13.82 -31.64
N ALA A 470 15.96 14.25 -31.12
CA ALA A 470 17.20 14.28 -31.89
C ALA A 470 17.71 12.87 -32.23
N HIS A 471 17.56 11.93 -31.29
CA HIS A 471 18.15 10.59 -31.39
C HIS A 471 17.16 9.47 -31.65
N HIS A 472 15.84 9.69 -31.55
CA HIS A 472 14.83 8.66 -31.76
C HIS A 472 13.78 9.11 -32.75
N THR A 473 13.31 8.17 -33.58
CA THR A 473 12.20 8.42 -34.49
C THR A 473 11.18 7.31 -34.51
N LYS A 474 9.91 7.71 -34.68
CA LYS A 474 8.80 6.82 -34.87
C LYS A 474 9.00 5.98 -36.13
N VAL A 475 9.00 4.67 -35.98
CA VAL A 475 9.17 3.70 -37.08
C VAL A 475 7.87 2.98 -37.43
N SER A 476 6.94 2.86 -36.46
CA SER A 476 5.65 2.23 -36.67
C SER A 476 4.65 2.62 -35.59
N SER A 477 3.37 2.31 -35.81
CA SER A 477 2.28 2.53 -34.86
C SER A 477 1.46 1.25 -34.70
N GLY A 478 1.07 0.95 -33.47
CA GLY A 478 0.11 -0.09 -33.11
C GLY A 478 -1.29 0.45 -32.86
N ALA A 479 -2.11 -0.32 -32.13
CA ALA A 479 -3.40 0.13 -31.65
C ALA A 479 -3.26 1.00 -30.40
N PHE A 480 -2.29 0.68 -29.52
CA PHE A 480 -2.11 1.37 -28.24
C PHE A 480 -0.78 2.14 -28.13
N TYR A 481 0.26 1.73 -28.87
CA TYR A 481 1.58 2.36 -28.79
C TYR A 481 2.15 2.74 -30.15
N ASP A 482 2.85 3.86 -30.15
CA ASP A 482 3.83 4.19 -31.17
C ASP A 482 5.19 3.62 -30.79
N ILE A 483 5.89 3.07 -31.79
CA ILE A 483 7.21 2.48 -31.63
C ILE A 483 8.25 3.46 -32.15
N TRP A 484 9.15 3.87 -31.26
CA TRP A 484 10.24 4.77 -31.57
C TRP A 484 11.56 4.02 -31.47
N GLU A 485 12.40 4.12 -32.50
CA GLU A 485 13.72 3.50 -32.51
C GLU A 485 14.82 4.56 -32.48
N CYS A 486 15.90 4.24 -31.79
CA CYS A 486 17.08 5.08 -31.76
C CYS A 486 17.78 5.06 -33.14
N ARG A 487 18.22 6.23 -33.58
CA ARG A 487 19.09 6.43 -34.73
C ARG A 487 20.53 6.50 -34.21
N PRO A 488 21.42 5.63 -34.69
CA PRO A 488 22.82 5.65 -34.30
C PRO A 488 23.53 6.94 -34.72
#